data_AF-A0A3N5IFL1-F1
#
_entry.id   AF-A0A3N5IFL1-F1
#
_cell.length_a   1.000
_cell.length_b   1.000
_cell.length_c   1.000
_cell.angle_alpha   90.00
_cell.angle_beta   90.00
_cell.angle_gamma   90.00
#
_symmetry.space_group_name_H-M   'P 1'
#
loop_
_entity.id
_entity.type
_entity.pdbx_description
1 polymer ?
#
loop_
_entity_poly.entity_id
_entity_poly.type
_entity_poly.pdbx_seq_one_letter_code
_entity_poly.pdbx_strand_id
1 'polypeptide(L)'
;MRCLQGRGSLVHLHQMNKPAVMTLVDEKKGPFHATLINLQGQAATVVLGPETRVVDLEEINRTWSGEYLLLWRVPPDFQGEVKPGSRGPMVVWLKKRLALARGQTPQIEKDPVYDPATVREVKRFQLSAGLDP
;
A
#
# COMPACT_ATOMS: atom_id res chain seq x y z
N MET A 1 13.94 1.36 0.26
CA MET A 1 12.67 1.12 0.98
C MET A 1 12.23 2.44 1.60
N ARG A 2 10.92 2.68 1.74
CA ARG A 2 10.41 3.82 2.51
C ARG A 2 9.41 3.32 3.55
N CYS A 3 9.36 4.03 4.67
CA CYS A 3 8.37 3.78 5.72
C CYS A 3 7.36 4.91 5.71
N LEU A 4 6.08 4.57 5.73
CA LEU A 4 4.99 5.51 5.95
C LEU A 4 4.48 5.30 7.36
N GLN A 5 4.63 6.31 8.22
CA GLN A 5 4.01 6.32 9.54
C GLN A 5 2.71 7.10 9.48
N GLY A 6 1.66 6.58 10.12
CA GLY A 6 0.35 7.22 10.11
C GLY A 6 -0.55 6.74 11.23
N ARG A 7 -1.76 7.33 11.25
CA ARG A 7 -2.86 6.92 12.10
C ARG A 7 -4.07 6.62 11.22
N GLY A 8 -4.82 5.56 11.50
CA GLY A 8 -5.98 5.18 10.70
C GLY A 8 -6.78 4.03 11.31
N SER A 9 -7.82 3.60 10.59
CA SER A 9 -8.64 2.44 10.95
C SER A 9 -8.15 1.16 10.27
N LEU A 10 -8.64 0.00 10.71
CA LEU A 10 -8.28 -1.29 10.10
C LEU A 10 -8.80 -1.37 8.66
N VAL A 11 -9.92 -0.71 8.36
CA VAL A 11 -10.44 -0.55 7.01
C VAL A 11 -9.44 0.19 6.12
N HIS A 12 -8.83 1.27 6.62
CA HIS A 12 -7.79 2.01 5.89
C HIS A 12 -6.56 1.12 5.64
N LEU A 13 -6.10 0.36 6.66
CA LEU A 13 -5.00 -0.59 6.49
C LEU A 13 -5.31 -1.66 5.45
N HIS A 14 -6.54 -2.19 5.46
CA HIS A 14 -6.99 -3.18 4.49
C HIS A 14 -6.94 -2.65 3.05
N GLN A 15 -7.40 -1.41 2.83
CA GLN A 15 -7.35 -0.76 1.52
C GLN A 15 -5.93 -0.56 1.00
N MET A 16 -4.96 -0.28 1.88
CA MET A 16 -3.56 -0.13 1.46
C MET A 16 -2.97 -1.45 0.95
N ASN A 17 -3.52 -2.60 1.38
CA ASN A 17 -3.16 -3.94 0.92
C ASN A 17 -1.63 -4.17 0.96
N LYS A 18 -1.02 -3.81 2.08
CA LYS A 18 0.40 -4.02 2.40
C LYS A 18 0.55 -4.46 3.86
N PRO A 19 1.62 -5.18 4.19
CA PRO A 19 1.97 -5.43 5.58
C PRO A 19 2.16 -4.11 6.36
N ALA A 20 1.61 -4.06 7.56
CA ALA A 20 1.70 -2.90 8.44
C ALA A 20 2.09 -3.34 9.85
N VAL A 21 3.06 -2.66 10.45
CA VAL A 21 3.40 -2.84 11.87
C VAL A 21 2.45 -1.96 12.69
N MET A 22 1.73 -2.57 13.61
CA MET A 22 0.78 -1.92 14.50
C MET A 22 1.37 -1.85 15.92
N THR A 23 1.06 -0.77 16.63
CA THR A 23 1.33 -0.66 18.07
C THR A 23 0.07 -1.00 18.86
N LEU A 24 0.05 -2.17 19.47
CA LEU A 24 -1.05 -2.68 20.28
C LEU A 24 -0.78 -2.41 21.76
N VAL A 25 -1.83 -2.24 22.56
CA VAL A 25 -1.75 -2.05 24.01
C VAL A 25 -2.47 -3.20 24.69
N ASP A 26 -1.72 -3.98 25.48
CA ASP A 26 -2.28 -4.97 26.40
C ASP A 26 -2.30 -4.34 27.80
N GLU A 27 -3.48 -4.31 28.43
CA GLU A 27 -3.69 -3.75 29.77
C GLU A 27 -2.73 -4.34 30.83
N LYS A 28 -2.27 -5.58 30.63
CA LYS A 28 -1.38 -6.29 31.57
C LYS A 28 0.10 -6.17 31.24
N LYS A 29 0.46 -5.92 29.98
CA LYS A 29 1.85 -6.03 29.49
C LYS A 29 2.40 -4.73 28.91
N GLY A 30 1.56 -3.71 28.75
CA GLY A 30 1.94 -2.45 28.11
C GLY A 30 1.93 -2.54 26.57
N PRO A 31 2.54 -1.55 25.88
CA PRO A 31 2.54 -1.51 24.43
C PRO A 31 3.45 -2.58 23.82
N PHE A 32 3.01 -3.21 22.74
CA PHE A 32 3.78 -4.18 21.97
C PHE A 32 3.50 -4.03 20.47
N HIS A 33 4.37 -4.60 19.63
CA HIS A 33 4.26 -4.49 18.17
C HIS A 33 3.82 -5.81 17.54
N ALA A 34 2.92 -5.72 16.56
CA ALA A 34 2.48 -6.84 15.75
C ALA A 34 2.47 -6.44 14.27
N THR A 35 2.86 -7.34 13.37
CA THR A 35 2.77 -7.07 11.93
C THR A 35 1.50 -7.69 11.38
N LEU A 36 0.56 -6.86 10.92
CA LEU A 36 -0.60 -7.31 10.16
C LEU A 36 -0.15 -7.73 8.77
N ILE A 37 -0.37 -8.99 8.40
CA ILE A 37 0.03 -9.54 7.10
C ILE A 37 -1.16 -9.99 6.25
N ASN A 38 -2.32 -10.23 6.86
CA ASN A 38 -3.56 -10.52 6.15
C ASN A 38 -4.76 -10.05 6.97
N LEU A 39 -5.84 -9.65 6.29
CA LEU A 39 -7.11 -9.29 6.88
C LEU A 39 -8.22 -9.78 5.96
N GLN A 40 -9.05 -10.70 6.44
CA GLN A 40 -10.11 -11.34 5.66
C GLN A 40 -11.34 -11.59 6.53
N GLY A 41 -12.46 -10.98 6.14
CA GLY A 41 -13.69 -11.02 6.95
C GLY A 41 -13.43 -10.45 8.35
N GLN A 42 -13.68 -11.25 9.38
CA GLN A 42 -13.44 -10.88 10.79
C GLN A 42 -12.15 -11.47 11.36
N ALA A 43 -11.29 -12.05 10.52
CA ALA A 43 -10.03 -12.62 10.94
C ALA A 43 -8.85 -11.80 10.42
N ALA A 44 -7.86 -11.58 11.29
CA ALA A 44 -6.60 -10.98 10.95
C ALA A 44 -5.46 -11.96 11.21
N THR A 45 -4.51 -12.04 10.29
CA THR A 45 -3.26 -12.78 10.51
C THR A 45 -2.17 -11.80 10.88
N VAL A 46 -1.60 -12.00 12.06
CA VAL A 46 -0.56 -11.14 12.64
C VAL A 46 0.71 -11.95 12.93
N VAL A 47 1.86 -11.29 12.77
CA VAL A 47 3.16 -11.83 13.18
C VAL A 47 3.61 -11.13 14.47
N LEU A 48 3.91 -11.94 15.48
CA LEU A 48 4.35 -11.55 16.82
C LEU A 48 5.71 -12.20 17.10
N GLY A 49 6.80 -11.47 16.84
CA GLY A 49 8.14 -12.05 16.90
C GLY A 49 8.27 -13.22 15.90
N PRO A 50 8.60 -14.45 16.33
CA PRO A 50 8.70 -15.61 15.45
C PRO A 50 7.36 -16.29 15.15
N GLU A 51 6.27 -15.90 15.84
CA GLU A 51 4.99 -16.58 15.73
C GLU A 51 4.05 -15.89 14.76
N THR A 52 3.31 -16.67 13.98
CA THR A 52 2.16 -16.20 13.18
C THR A 52 0.88 -16.68 13.85
N ARG A 53 -0.04 -15.75 14.12
CA ARG A 53 -1.33 -16.05 14.77
C ARG A 53 -2.48 -15.49 13.96
N VAL A 54 -3.59 -16.21 13.97
CA VAL A 54 -4.87 -15.71 13.50
C VAL A 54 -5.63 -15.21 14.72
N VAL A 55 -6.06 -13.96 14.68
CA VAL A 55 -6.78 -13.29 15.77
C VAL A 55 -8.08 -12.68 15.24
N ASP A 56 -9.03 -12.49 16.14
CA ASP A 56 -10.27 -11.81 15.81
C ASP A 56 -10.01 -10.31 15.59
N LEU A 57 -10.69 -9.74 14.60
CA LEU A 57 -10.58 -8.32 14.29
C LEU A 57 -11.04 -7.44 15.46
N GLU A 58 -12.02 -7.88 16.25
CA GLU A 58 -12.48 -7.18 17.46
C GLU A 58 -11.37 -7.08 18.52
N GLU A 59 -10.52 -8.10 18.64
CA GLU A 59 -9.42 -8.09 19.60
C GLU A 59 -8.36 -7.04 19.21
N ILE A 60 -8.08 -6.91 17.92
CA ILE A 60 -7.20 -5.84 17.41
C ILE A 60 -7.86 -4.48 17.64
N ASN A 61 -9.14 -4.30 17.31
CA ASN A 61 -9.84 -3.03 17.49
C ASN A 61 -9.84 -2.55 18.95
N ARG A 62 -9.94 -3.46 19.92
CA ARG A 62 -9.92 -3.12 21.35
C ARG A 62 -8.55 -2.68 21.84
N THR A 63 -7.48 -3.22 21.25
CA THR A 63 -6.10 -3.03 21.74
C THR A 63 -5.29 -2.04 20.90
N TRP A 64 -5.75 -1.71 19.70
CA TRP A 64 -4.98 -0.88 18.77
C TRP A 64 -5.30 0.61 18.90
N SER A 65 -4.25 1.44 19.05
CA SER A 65 -4.37 2.90 19.15
C SER A 65 -4.58 3.63 17.81
N GLY A 66 -4.66 2.87 16.71
CA GLY A 66 -4.74 3.37 15.34
C GLY A 66 -3.38 3.71 14.72
N GLU A 67 -2.29 3.65 15.47
CA GLU A 67 -0.94 3.97 14.97
C GLU A 67 -0.33 2.80 14.21
N TYR A 68 0.21 3.10 13.02
CA TYR A 68 0.85 2.11 12.17
C TYR A 68 2.11 2.63 11.49
N LEU A 69 2.96 1.68 11.12
CA LEU A 69 4.10 1.86 10.22
C LEU A 69 3.96 0.89 9.03
N LEU A 70 3.81 1.44 7.83
CA LEU A 70 3.71 0.68 6.61
C LEU A 70 5.05 0.65 5.87
N LEU A 71 5.51 -0.57 5.57
CA LEU A 71 6.72 -0.79 4.80
C LEU A 71 6.38 -0.87 3.31
N TRP A 72 6.74 0.17 2.57
CA TRP A 72 6.54 0.24 1.13
C TRP A 72 7.88 -0.05 0.42
N ARG A 73 7.86 -0.95 -0.58
CA ARG A 73 8.96 -1.11 -1.55
C ARG A 73 8.83 -0.10 -2.70
N VAL A 74 9.59 0.99 -2.62
CA VAL A 74 9.55 2.04 -3.64
C VAL A 74 10.07 1.52 -4.96
N PRO A 75 9.52 1.95 -6.09
CA PRO A 75 10.07 1.55 -7.37
C PRO A 75 11.48 2.12 -7.58
N PRO A 76 12.26 1.52 -8.48
CA PRO A 76 13.53 2.11 -8.92
C PRO A 76 13.31 3.55 -9.37
N ASP A 77 14.27 4.43 -9.08
CA ASP A 77 14.27 5.85 -9.48
C ASP A 77 13.14 6.70 -8.89
N PHE A 78 12.51 6.26 -7.78
CA PHE A 78 11.47 7.02 -7.11
C PHE A 78 11.99 8.33 -6.48
N GLN A 79 11.72 9.44 -7.17
CA GLN A 79 12.05 10.80 -6.70
C GLN A 79 10.85 11.56 -6.13
N GLY A 80 9.65 10.97 -6.15
CA GLY A 80 8.42 11.60 -5.66
C GLY A 80 7.24 11.34 -6.58
N GLU A 81 6.23 12.19 -6.45
CA GLU A 81 5.02 12.12 -7.27
C GLU A 81 5.30 12.37 -8.76
N VAL A 82 4.74 11.54 -9.63
CA VAL A 82 4.80 11.73 -11.09
C VAL A 82 3.57 12.53 -11.51
N LYS A 83 3.75 13.69 -12.12
CA LYS A 83 2.66 14.62 -12.48
C LYS A 83 2.48 14.72 -13.99
N PRO A 84 1.32 15.19 -14.49
CA PRO A 84 1.16 15.50 -15.90
C PRO A 84 2.30 16.40 -16.39
N GLY A 85 2.90 16.05 -17.54
CA GLY A 85 4.08 16.73 -18.09
C GLY A 85 5.44 16.20 -17.59
N SER A 86 5.47 15.34 -16.56
CA SER A 86 6.72 14.68 -16.13
C SER A 86 7.33 13.83 -17.26
N ARG A 87 8.65 13.63 -17.17
CA ARG A 87 9.46 12.80 -18.08
C ARG A 87 10.44 11.92 -17.29
N GLY A 88 11.09 11.00 -17.99
CA GLY A 88 12.20 10.21 -17.44
C GLY A 88 11.81 8.84 -16.90
N PRO A 89 12.71 8.18 -16.13
CA PRO A 89 12.57 6.77 -15.74
C PRO A 89 11.27 6.45 -14.99
N MET A 90 10.74 7.42 -14.25
CA MET A 90 9.49 7.23 -13.52
C MET A 90 8.25 7.14 -14.39
N VAL A 91 8.22 7.87 -15.51
CA VAL A 91 7.14 7.75 -16.50
C VAL A 91 7.24 6.41 -17.22
N VAL A 92 8.45 5.97 -17.54
CA VAL A 92 8.70 4.63 -18.11
C VAL A 92 8.16 3.55 -17.17
N TRP A 93 8.50 3.63 -15.89
CA TRP A 93 8.02 2.67 -14.88
C TRP A 93 6.49 2.70 -14.75
N LEU A 94 5.88 3.89 -14.71
CA LEU A 94 4.43 4.06 -14.60
C LEU A 94 3.72 3.41 -15.80
N LYS A 95 4.11 3.74 -17.03
CA LYS A 95 3.53 3.15 -18.25
C LYS A 95 3.69 1.62 -18.27
N LYS A 96 4.85 1.09 -17.85
CA LYS A 96 5.04 -0.38 -17.72
C LYS A 96 4.05 -0.99 -16.74
N ARG A 97 3.84 -0.36 -15.56
CA ARG A 97 2.92 -0.88 -14.54
C ARG A 97 1.46 -0.83 -14.99
N LEU A 98 1.04 0.23 -15.67
CA LEU A 98 -0.32 0.34 -16.23
C LEU A 98 -0.57 -0.70 -17.33
N ALA A 99 0.42 -1.00 -18.18
CA ALA A 99 0.30 -2.07 -19.16
C ALA A 99 0.17 -3.45 -18.47
N LEU A 100 1.04 -3.75 -17.50
CA LEU A 100 1.00 -5.01 -16.76
C LEU A 100 -0.32 -5.19 -15.98
N ALA A 101 -0.84 -4.14 -15.36
CA ALA A 101 -2.12 -4.17 -14.65
C ALA A 101 -3.31 -4.49 -15.57
N ARG A 102 -3.17 -4.23 -16.88
CA ARG A 102 -4.16 -4.58 -17.93
C ARG A 102 -3.86 -5.92 -18.62
N GLY A 103 -2.84 -6.66 -18.18
CA GLY A 103 -2.40 -7.88 -18.85
C GLY A 103 -1.79 -7.65 -20.24
N GLN A 104 -1.31 -6.44 -20.53
CA GLN A 104 -0.73 -6.05 -21.81
C GLN A 104 0.80 -6.08 -21.77
N THR A 105 1.43 -6.39 -22.91
CA THR A 105 2.88 -6.25 -23.07
C THR A 105 3.26 -4.76 -23.07
N PRO A 106 4.17 -4.32 -22.18
CA PRO A 106 4.57 -2.91 -22.15
C PRO A 106 5.25 -2.47 -23.45
N GLN A 107 4.64 -1.54 -24.17
CA GLN A 107 5.27 -0.81 -25.27
C GLN A 107 5.76 0.53 -24.73
N ILE A 108 7.09 0.73 -24.73
CA ILE A 108 7.72 1.92 -24.17
C ILE A 108 8.36 2.71 -25.30
N GLU A 109 7.83 3.90 -25.52
CA GLU A 109 8.38 4.88 -26.45
C GLU A 109 9.74 5.40 -25.97
N LYS A 110 10.51 5.95 -26.91
CA LYS A 110 11.76 6.65 -26.59
C LYS A 110 11.40 8.01 -25.96
N ASP A 111 11.74 8.19 -24.69
CA ASP A 111 11.42 9.37 -23.85
C ASP A 111 9.91 9.62 -23.64
N PRO A 112 9.21 8.74 -22.90
CA PRO A 112 7.78 8.89 -22.68
C PRO A 112 7.47 10.07 -21.75
N VAL A 113 6.37 10.76 -22.07
CA VAL A 113 5.82 11.86 -21.27
C VAL A 113 4.58 11.37 -20.53
N TYR A 114 4.35 11.89 -19.32
CA TYR A 114 3.04 11.77 -18.67
C TYR A 114 2.04 12.71 -19.37
N ASP A 115 1.54 12.25 -20.51
CA ASP A 115 0.63 12.95 -21.40
C ASP A 115 -0.86 12.75 -21.01
N PRO A 116 -1.80 13.47 -21.66
CA PRO A 116 -3.23 13.31 -21.38
C PRO A 116 -3.76 11.89 -21.60
N ALA A 117 -3.12 11.08 -22.47
CA ALA A 117 -3.49 9.68 -22.66
C ALA A 117 -3.17 8.85 -21.41
N THR A 118 -1.95 9.01 -20.89
CA THR A 118 -1.48 8.37 -19.66
C THR A 118 -2.33 8.82 -18.47
N VAL A 119 -2.78 10.08 -18.41
CA VAL A 119 -3.71 10.56 -17.35
C VAL A 119 -5.00 9.77 -17.35
N ARG A 120 -5.59 9.52 -18.53
CA ARG A 120 -6.81 8.71 -18.64
C ARG A 120 -6.55 7.27 -18.20
N GLU A 121 -5.38 6.71 -18.50
CA GLU A 121 -5.01 5.36 -18.08
C GLU A 121 -4.84 5.25 -16.56
N VAL A 122 -4.20 6.24 -15.93
CA VAL A 122 -4.04 6.31 -14.47
C VAL A 122 -5.39 6.41 -13.77
N LYS A 123 -6.27 7.31 -14.24
CA LYS A 123 -7.63 7.45 -13.70
C LYS A 123 -8.45 6.17 -13.83
N ARG A 124 -8.35 5.50 -14.98
CA ARG A 124 -9.03 4.21 -15.19
C ARG A 124 -8.52 3.15 -14.22
N PHE A 125 -7.20 3.10 -14.00
CA PHE A 125 -6.61 2.19 -13.03
C PHE A 125 -7.09 2.51 -11.61
N GLN A 126 -7.05 3.77 -11.18
CA GLN A 126 -7.53 4.21 -9.86
C GLN A 126 -8.97 3.77 -9.61
N LEU A 127 -9.87 4.06 -10.55
CA LEU A 127 -11.27 3.62 -10.47
C LEU A 127 -11.40 2.09 -10.35
N SER A 128 -10.67 1.32 -11.16
CA SER A 128 -10.71 -0.14 -11.10
C SER A 128 -10.13 -0.74 -9.81
N ALA A 129 -9.25 0.01 -9.14
CA ALA A 129 -8.61 -0.38 -7.89
C ALA A 129 -9.30 0.20 -6.64
N GLY A 130 -10.42 0.93 -6.80
CA GLY A 130 -11.13 1.58 -5.71
C GLY A 130 -10.37 2.76 -5.08
N LEU A 131 -9.48 3.40 -5.84
CA LEU A 131 -8.72 4.57 -5.44
C LEU A 131 -9.38 5.86 -5.97
N ASP A 132 -9.13 6.98 -5.29
CA ASP A 132 -9.61 8.30 -5.73
C ASP A 132 -8.87 8.78 -7.00
N PRO A 133 -9.57 9.08 -8.12
CA PRO A 133 -8.99 9.40 -9.43
C PRO A 133 -8.60 10.88 -9.68
#